data_AF-T0T2H8-F1
#
_entry.id   AF-T0T2H8-F1
#
_cell.length_a   1.000
_cell.length_b   1.000
_cell.length_c   1.000
_cell.angle_alpha   90.00
_cell.angle_beta   90.00
_cell.angle_gamma   90.00
#
_symmetry.space_group_name_H-M   'P 1'
#
loop_
_entity.id
_entity.type
_entity.pdbx_description
1 polymer ?
#
loop_
_entity_poly.entity_id
_entity_poly.type
_entity_poly.pdbx_seq_one_letter_code
_entity_poly.pdbx_strand_id
1 'polypeptide(L)'
;MKRTRINEQGFSLAEVMVAAGLAGVVFLFATQFFTIVNKDSEKSKDRLLKSLNKLQFEQIIRYDLSAAKPSFGTMDYPDDKDQNFFDYFFDAPCAAADCTREVTLEMPATEGAYSKSFYMMITDNLFKKELVYDPKEAYSSSGLTFDSINRNNILGLLTPSPWDAGSLMLLYSKYAVRDDSTKYDLEPPKLVSYLGWLIDVNNKSLKYEPIKDDKEAIYYFRGTKPVPGTDISTNTEDKFFRNIPYLEGLPTEVYLSRVKIVRFRVQTIKEKGILYGKVLRGTKNVGGDYREIAIADKVKLLKFQRSNISTPQITINLQSCDKKELEEKRLCL
;
A
#
# COMPACT_ATOMS: atom_id res chain seq x y z
N MET A 1 43.61 -57.69 -38.67
CA MET A 1 42.21 -57.25 -38.48
C MET A 1 41.36 -58.43 -38.06
N LYS A 2 41.01 -58.55 -36.77
CA LYS A 2 40.08 -59.57 -36.27
C LYS A 2 38.65 -59.09 -36.59
N ARG A 3 37.99 -59.73 -37.57
CA ARG A 3 36.53 -59.61 -37.75
C ARG A 3 35.87 -60.37 -36.59
N THR A 4 35.22 -59.65 -35.69
CA THR A 4 34.23 -60.23 -34.79
C THR A 4 33.07 -60.76 -35.62
N ARG A 5 32.84 -62.08 -35.58
CA ARG A 5 31.62 -62.68 -36.12
C ARG A 5 30.45 -62.20 -35.27
N ILE A 6 29.49 -61.52 -35.89
CA ILE A 6 28.17 -61.31 -35.30
C ILE A 6 27.47 -62.67 -35.40
N ASN A 7 27.00 -63.20 -34.28
CA ASN A 7 26.28 -64.46 -34.20
C ASN A 7 24.90 -64.27 -34.88
N GLU A 8 24.60 -65.04 -35.93
CA GLU A 8 23.33 -65.01 -36.68
C GLU A 8 22.37 -66.14 -36.26
N GLN A 9 22.42 -66.59 -35.00
CA GLN A 9 21.38 -67.47 -34.46
C GLN A 9 20.17 -66.61 -34.08
N GLY A 10 19.07 -66.77 -34.81
CA GLY A 10 17.79 -66.15 -34.46
C GLY A 10 17.36 -66.55 -33.05
N PHE A 11 16.80 -65.60 -32.31
CA PHE A 11 16.34 -65.81 -30.93
C PHE A 11 15.27 -66.90 -30.85
N SER A 12 15.33 -67.72 -29.79
CA SER A 12 14.29 -68.72 -29.55
C SER A 12 12.97 -68.03 -29.15
N LEU A 13 11.82 -68.62 -29.50
CA LEU A 13 10.49 -68.08 -29.16
C LEU A 13 10.36 -67.79 -27.65
N ALA A 14 10.97 -68.62 -26.81
CA ALA A 14 10.98 -68.45 -25.36
C ALA A 14 11.80 -67.22 -24.93
N GLU A 15 12.94 -66.96 -25.58
CA GLU A 15 13.77 -65.78 -25.30
C GLU A 15 13.05 -64.49 -25.73
N VAL A 16 12.33 -64.51 -26.85
CA VAL A 16 11.51 -63.37 -27.30
C VAL A 16 10.36 -63.10 -26.33
N MET A 17 9.70 -64.14 -25.82
CA MET A 17 8.64 -63.99 -24.80
C MET A 17 9.17 -63.43 -23.48
N VAL A 18 10.30 -63.93 -22.99
CA VAL A 18 10.93 -63.43 -21.75
C VAL A 18 11.40 -61.98 -21.93
N ALA A 19 12.01 -61.65 -23.06
CA ALA A 19 12.43 -60.30 -23.39
C ALA A 19 11.23 -59.33 -23.50
N ALA A 20 10.14 -59.75 -24.15
CA ALA A 20 8.91 -58.96 -24.25
C ALA A 20 8.26 -58.73 -22.87
N GLY A 21 8.23 -59.76 -22.00
CA GLY A 21 7.74 -59.63 -20.63
C GLY A 21 8.57 -58.66 -19.78
N LEU A 22 9.90 -58.77 -19.84
CA LEU A 22 10.81 -57.85 -19.16
C LEU A 22 10.69 -56.42 -19.69
N ALA A 23 10.59 -56.24 -21.01
CA ALA A 23 10.39 -54.93 -21.63
C ALA A 23 9.07 -54.29 -21.19
N GLY A 24 7.99 -55.07 -21.09
CA GLY A 24 6.69 -54.61 -20.58
C GLY A 24 6.77 -54.12 -19.14
N VAL A 25 7.47 -54.84 -18.26
CA VAL A 25 7.67 -54.43 -16.86
C VAL A 25 8.51 -53.15 -16.78
N VAL A 26 9.62 -53.06 -17.52
CA VAL A 26 10.45 -51.84 -17.57
C VAL A 26 9.65 -50.64 -18.09
N PHE A 27 8.80 -50.84 -19.10
CA PHE A 27 7.94 -49.78 -19.64
C PHE A 27 6.90 -49.29 -18.61
N LEU A 28 6.31 -50.20 -17.82
CA LEU A 28 5.39 -49.85 -16.73
C LEU A 28 6.10 -49.06 -15.61
N PHE A 29 7.30 -49.48 -15.22
CA PHE A 29 8.10 -48.73 -14.25
C PHE A 29 8.50 -47.35 -14.78
N ALA A 30 8.93 -47.26 -16.04
CA ALA A 30 9.28 -46.00 -16.68
C ALA A 30 8.07 -45.05 -16.73
N THR A 31 6.89 -45.53 -17.15
CA THR A 31 5.67 -44.71 -17.22
C THR A 31 5.20 -44.26 -15.83
N GLN A 32 5.24 -45.12 -14.82
CA GLN A 32 4.97 -44.73 -13.43
C GLN A 32 5.98 -43.68 -12.93
N PHE A 33 7.27 -43.89 -13.18
CA PHE A 33 8.32 -42.95 -12.80
C PHE A 33 8.13 -41.59 -13.48
N PHE A 34 7.90 -41.55 -14.79
CA PHE A 34 7.61 -40.31 -15.51
C PHE A 34 6.34 -39.64 -14.99
N THR A 35 5.30 -40.40 -14.64
CA THR A 35 4.07 -39.84 -14.06
C THR A 35 4.34 -39.20 -12.68
N ILE A 36 5.14 -39.84 -11.84
CA ILE A 36 5.53 -39.32 -10.52
C ILE A 36 6.39 -38.06 -10.69
N VAL A 37 7.42 -38.11 -11.54
CA VAL A 37 8.31 -36.98 -11.82
C VAL A 37 7.53 -35.79 -12.41
N ASN A 38 6.58 -36.05 -13.32
CA ASN A 38 5.75 -34.99 -13.87
C ASN A 38 4.84 -34.38 -12.80
N LYS A 39 4.19 -35.19 -11.96
CA LYS A 39 3.37 -34.70 -10.84
C LYS A 39 4.20 -33.88 -9.83
N ASP A 40 5.40 -34.31 -9.52
CA ASP A 40 6.27 -33.60 -8.58
C ASP A 40 6.89 -32.34 -9.20
N SER A 41 7.16 -32.35 -10.51
CA SER A 41 7.55 -31.17 -11.28
C SER A 41 6.43 -30.13 -11.32
N GLU A 42 5.19 -30.53 -11.57
CA GLU A 42 4.02 -29.64 -11.52
C GLU A 42 3.80 -29.06 -10.13
N LYS A 43 3.85 -29.89 -9.07
CA LYS A 43 3.76 -29.41 -7.68
C LYS A 43 4.88 -28.42 -7.35
N SER A 44 6.09 -28.67 -7.84
CA SER A 44 7.25 -27.79 -7.61
C SER A 44 7.09 -26.46 -8.35
N LYS A 45 6.63 -26.48 -9.60
CA LYS A 45 6.27 -25.27 -10.36
C LYS A 45 5.18 -24.47 -9.66
N ASP A 46 4.12 -25.13 -9.19
CA ASP A 46 3.04 -24.50 -8.43
C ASP A 46 3.57 -23.82 -7.16
N ARG A 47 4.43 -24.50 -6.39
CA ARG A 47 5.05 -23.93 -5.19
C ARG A 47 5.93 -22.73 -5.52
N LEU A 48 6.75 -22.83 -6.56
CA LEU A 48 7.62 -21.74 -7.01
C LEU A 48 6.82 -20.53 -7.47
N LEU A 49 5.79 -20.73 -8.30
CA LEU A 49 4.91 -19.64 -8.76
C LEU A 49 4.18 -18.96 -7.59
N LYS A 50 3.70 -19.73 -6.61
CA LYS A 50 3.10 -19.18 -5.39
C LYS A 50 4.11 -18.34 -4.59
N SER A 51 5.32 -18.82 -4.40
CA SER A 51 6.38 -18.09 -3.70
C SER A 51 6.78 -16.82 -4.45
N LEU A 52 6.93 -16.88 -5.77
CA LEU A 52 7.26 -15.72 -6.60
C LEU A 52 6.16 -14.66 -6.53
N ASN A 53 4.89 -15.05 -6.67
CA ASN A 53 3.76 -14.13 -6.57
C ASN A 53 3.69 -13.46 -5.18
N LYS A 54 3.91 -14.25 -4.11
CA LYS A 54 3.97 -13.72 -2.74
C LYS A 54 5.11 -12.70 -2.58
N LEU A 55 6.30 -13.02 -3.09
CA LEU A 55 7.46 -12.11 -3.00
C LEU A 55 7.24 -10.81 -3.78
N GLN A 56 6.71 -10.88 -5.01
CA GLN A 56 6.40 -9.69 -5.81
C GLN A 56 5.36 -8.80 -5.12
N PHE A 57 4.30 -9.41 -4.61
CA PHE A 57 3.29 -8.74 -3.81
C PHE A 57 3.90 -8.02 -2.60
N GLU A 58 4.69 -8.74 -1.79
CA GLU A 58 5.30 -8.17 -0.60
C GLU A 58 6.25 -7.03 -0.94
N GLN A 59 6.99 -7.13 -2.06
CA GLN A 59 7.86 -6.06 -2.53
C GLN A 59 7.08 -4.79 -2.89
N ILE A 60 5.96 -4.91 -3.61
CA ILE A 60 5.12 -3.76 -3.98
C ILE A 60 4.59 -3.07 -2.72
N ILE A 61 4.04 -3.84 -1.77
CA ILE A 61 3.49 -3.24 -0.55
C ILE A 61 4.60 -2.65 0.32
N ARG A 62 5.72 -3.36 0.54
CA ARG A 62 6.85 -2.83 1.31
C ARG A 62 7.40 -1.55 0.72
N TYR A 63 7.43 -1.45 -0.61
CA TYR A 63 7.83 -0.23 -1.30
C TYR A 63 6.90 0.94 -0.97
N ASP A 64 5.58 0.75 -1.07
CA ASP A 64 4.62 1.79 -0.70
C ASP A 64 4.69 2.14 0.80
N LEU A 65 4.82 1.15 1.68
CA LEU A 65 4.97 1.35 3.12
C LEU A 65 6.23 2.14 3.46
N SER A 66 7.34 1.90 2.76
CA SER A 66 8.58 2.67 2.96
C SER A 66 8.43 4.15 2.56
N ALA A 67 7.50 4.45 1.66
CA ALA A 67 7.18 5.80 1.20
C ALA A 67 6.01 6.43 1.98
N ALA A 68 5.42 5.72 2.95
CA ALA A 68 4.22 6.16 3.68
C ALA A 68 4.48 7.19 4.79
N LYS A 69 5.73 7.69 4.93
CA LYS A 69 6.10 8.77 5.87
C LYS A 69 5.06 9.90 5.94
N PRO A 70 4.52 10.41 4.82
CA PRO A 70 3.55 11.52 4.85
C PRO A 70 2.24 11.21 5.57
N SER A 71 1.88 9.94 5.75
CA SER A 71 0.63 9.55 6.43
C SER A 71 0.70 9.72 7.95
N PHE A 72 1.89 9.56 8.54
CA PHE A 72 2.08 9.58 9.98
C PHE A 72 1.85 10.98 10.56
N GLY A 73 0.94 11.09 11.53
CA GLY A 73 0.60 12.36 12.18
C GLY A 73 -0.22 13.34 11.33
N THR A 74 -0.64 12.95 10.11
CA THR A 74 -1.48 13.77 9.22
C THR A 74 -2.81 13.10 8.86
N MET A 75 -2.86 11.76 8.89
CA MET A 75 -4.08 10.98 8.63
C MET A 75 -4.73 10.50 9.92
N ASP A 76 -6.06 10.53 9.94
CA ASP A 76 -6.91 9.95 10.97
C ASP A 76 -7.57 8.70 10.40
N TYR A 77 -6.85 7.57 10.40
CA TYR A 77 -7.32 6.29 9.87
C TYR A 77 -7.59 5.31 11.02
N PRO A 78 -8.86 4.95 11.30
CA PRO A 78 -9.19 4.02 12.37
C PRO A 78 -8.70 2.61 12.06
N ASP A 79 -8.07 1.99 13.05
CA ASP A 79 -7.62 0.61 13.02
C ASP A 79 -8.73 -0.35 13.48
N ASP A 80 -8.43 -1.64 13.65
CA ASP A 80 -9.40 -2.66 14.06
C ASP A 80 -9.93 -2.47 15.50
N LYS A 81 -9.30 -1.59 16.30
CA LYS A 81 -9.70 -1.23 17.68
C LYS A 81 -10.21 0.21 17.78
N ASP A 82 -10.57 0.84 16.66
CA ASP A 82 -11.00 2.24 16.56
C ASP A 82 -9.94 3.27 17.05
N GLN A 83 -8.65 2.89 17.05
CA GLN A 83 -7.54 3.80 17.32
C GLN A 83 -6.94 4.31 16.01
N ASN A 84 -6.33 5.49 15.99
CA ASN A 84 -5.71 5.97 14.75
C ASN A 84 -4.43 5.17 14.42
N PHE A 85 -4.44 4.50 13.27
CA PHE A 85 -3.35 3.67 12.79
C PHE A 85 -2.07 4.47 12.51
N PHE A 86 -2.21 5.73 12.07
CA PHE A 86 -1.08 6.59 11.68
C PHE A 86 -0.59 7.52 12.80
N ASP A 87 -1.05 7.32 14.02
CA ASP A 87 -0.49 7.98 15.21
C ASP A 87 1.02 7.71 15.32
N TYR A 88 1.80 8.75 15.60
CA TYR A 88 3.26 8.64 15.65
C TYR A 88 3.88 9.46 16.78
N PHE A 89 4.45 8.75 17.76
CA PHE A 89 5.22 9.35 18.86
C PHE A 89 6.70 9.39 18.48
N PHE A 90 7.15 10.50 17.89
CA PHE A 90 8.55 10.65 17.47
C PHE A 90 9.48 11.12 18.60
N ASP A 91 8.90 11.72 19.64
CA ASP A 91 9.58 12.41 20.74
C ASP A 91 9.60 11.63 22.05
N ALA A 92 8.79 10.57 22.16
CA ALA A 92 8.71 9.72 23.34
C ALA A 92 8.42 8.25 22.98
N PRO A 93 8.89 7.28 23.78
CA PRO A 93 8.35 5.93 23.71
C PRO A 93 6.87 5.97 24.09
N CYS A 94 6.05 5.20 23.38
CA CYS A 94 4.64 5.11 23.66
C CYS A 94 4.43 4.56 25.08
N ALA A 95 3.87 5.41 25.95
CA ALA A 95 3.58 5.11 27.35
C ALA A 95 2.14 4.57 27.55
N ALA A 96 1.32 4.60 26.50
CA ALA A 96 -0.03 4.06 26.54
C ALA A 96 -0.01 2.52 26.68
N ALA A 97 -1.05 1.96 27.30
CA ALA A 97 -1.18 0.52 27.45
C ALA A 97 -1.36 -0.22 26.11
N ASP A 98 -1.75 0.48 25.04
CA ASP A 98 -1.97 -0.08 23.70
C ASP A 98 -1.23 0.74 22.62
N CYS A 99 0.04 0.39 22.41
CA CYS A 99 0.90 0.98 21.39
C CYS A 99 0.87 0.23 20.05
N THR A 100 0.08 -0.83 19.95
CA THR A 100 -0.02 -1.64 18.74
C THR A 100 -1.14 -1.12 17.86
N ARG A 101 -0.99 -1.26 16.54
CA ARG A 101 -2.07 -0.95 15.58
C ARG A 101 -2.22 -2.10 14.60
N GLU A 102 -3.45 -2.46 14.29
CA GLU A 102 -3.74 -3.53 13.34
C GLU A 102 -4.90 -3.12 12.42
N VAL A 103 -4.73 -3.33 11.12
CA VAL A 103 -5.81 -3.20 10.13
C VAL A 103 -5.92 -4.50 9.35
N THR A 104 -7.06 -5.15 9.45
CA THR A 104 -7.34 -6.40 8.73
C THR A 104 -8.25 -6.15 7.53
N LEU A 105 -7.80 -6.58 6.35
CA LEU A 105 -8.59 -6.61 5.13
C LEU A 105 -9.01 -8.06 4.85
N GLU A 106 -10.25 -8.40 5.20
CA GLU A 106 -10.79 -9.75 5.02
C GLU A 106 -11.58 -9.86 3.71
N MET A 107 -11.43 -10.99 3.03
CA MET A 107 -12.21 -11.31 1.84
C MET A 107 -13.71 -11.42 2.20
N PRO A 108 -14.60 -10.63 1.56
CA PRO A 108 -16.03 -10.79 1.74
C PRO A 108 -16.57 -12.15 1.27
N ALA A 109 -17.68 -12.61 1.84
CA ALA A 109 -18.33 -13.87 1.45
C ALA A 109 -19.05 -13.81 0.08
N THR A 110 -19.27 -12.62 -0.48
CA THR A 110 -20.08 -12.42 -1.70
C THR A 110 -19.21 -12.09 -2.91
N GLU A 111 -19.46 -12.73 -4.04
CA GLU A 111 -18.78 -12.45 -5.32
C GLU A 111 -18.90 -10.98 -5.72
N GLY A 112 -17.79 -10.37 -6.17
CA GLY A 112 -17.72 -8.97 -6.59
C GLY A 112 -17.66 -7.97 -5.44
N ALA A 113 -17.91 -8.39 -4.20
CA ALA A 113 -17.83 -7.50 -3.05
C ALA A 113 -16.37 -7.17 -2.67
N TYR A 114 -16.21 -6.01 -2.04
CA TYR A 114 -14.93 -5.49 -1.56
C TYR A 114 -14.90 -5.43 -0.04
N SER A 115 -13.74 -5.76 0.53
CA SER A 115 -13.40 -5.49 1.93
C SER A 115 -13.45 -3.99 2.24
N LYS A 116 -13.23 -3.62 3.50
CA LYS A 116 -12.81 -2.24 3.81
C LYS A 116 -11.51 -1.90 3.08
N SER A 117 -11.23 -0.61 2.95
CA SER A 117 -10.10 -0.09 2.19
C SER A 117 -9.04 0.48 3.13
N PHE A 118 -7.79 0.06 2.99
CA PHE A 118 -6.66 0.68 3.68
C PHE A 118 -6.05 1.78 2.81
N TYR A 119 -6.05 3.02 3.30
CA TYR A 119 -5.57 4.19 2.58
C TYR A 119 -4.23 4.67 3.14
N MET A 120 -3.34 5.11 2.25
CA MET A 120 -2.07 5.72 2.60
C MET A 120 -1.74 6.89 1.68
N MET A 121 -1.10 7.91 2.23
CA MET A 121 -0.33 8.89 1.47
C MET A 121 1.13 8.44 1.38
N ILE A 122 1.62 8.27 0.15
CA ILE A 122 3.01 7.93 -0.12
C ILE A 122 3.71 9.08 -0.85
N THR A 123 4.99 9.29 -0.60
CA THR A 123 5.79 10.25 -1.38
C THR A 123 5.89 9.82 -2.84
N ASP A 124 5.78 10.76 -3.77
CA ASP A 124 5.99 10.47 -5.19
C ASP A 124 7.48 10.19 -5.44
N ASN A 125 7.78 8.99 -5.94
CA ASN A 125 9.16 8.58 -6.18
C ASN A 125 9.87 9.36 -7.28
N LEU A 126 9.13 10.04 -8.15
CA LEU A 126 9.70 10.98 -9.11
C LEU A 126 10.18 12.27 -8.44
N PHE A 127 9.65 12.56 -7.25
CA PHE A 127 9.90 13.79 -6.50
C PHE A 127 10.14 13.46 -5.01
N LYS A 128 11.31 12.88 -4.72
CA LYS A 128 11.67 12.41 -3.36
C LYS A 128 12.09 13.53 -2.40
N LYS A 129 12.19 14.78 -2.86
CA LYS A 129 12.71 15.89 -2.07
C LYS A 129 11.55 16.68 -1.46
N GLU A 130 11.59 16.85 -0.15
CA GLU A 130 10.72 17.81 0.54
C GLU A 130 11.28 19.22 0.30
N LEU A 131 10.43 20.14 -0.14
CA LEU A 131 10.79 21.53 -0.34
C LEU A 131 10.41 22.33 0.89
N VAL A 132 11.36 23.13 1.39
CA VAL A 132 11.08 24.13 2.42
C VAL A 132 10.48 25.36 1.72
N TYR A 133 9.32 25.79 2.18
CA TYR A 133 8.58 26.93 1.62
C TYR A 133 8.31 27.95 2.74
N ASP A 134 8.60 29.23 2.47
CA ASP A 134 8.24 30.33 3.35
C ASP A 134 6.80 30.78 3.03
N PRO A 135 5.83 30.64 3.96
CA PRO A 135 4.46 31.09 3.77
C PRO A 135 4.33 32.53 3.28
N LYS A 136 5.27 33.44 3.61
CA LYS A 136 5.25 34.83 3.14
C LYS A 136 5.24 34.94 1.62
N GLU A 137 5.79 33.96 0.92
CA GLU A 137 5.78 33.93 -0.53
C GLU A 137 4.39 33.79 -1.14
N ALA A 138 3.40 33.34 -0.36
CA ALA A 138 2.02 33.20 -0.82
C ALA A 138 1.19 34.50 -0.71
N TYR A 139 1.68 35.54 -0.02
CA TYR A 139 0.91 36.74 0.33
C TYR A 139 1.45 37.99 -0.33
N SER A 140 0.59 38.87 -0.84
CA SER A 140 1.00 40.12 -1.48
C SER A 140 1.83 41.03 -0.55
N SER A 141 2.74 41.81 -1.13
CA SER A 141 3.68 42.67 -0.39
C SER A 141 3.01 43.82 0.38
N SER A 142 1.76 44.16 0.06
CA SER A 142 1.04 45.31 0.60
C SER A 142 -0.07 44.96 1.61
N GLY A 143 -0.34 43.69 1.87
CA GLY A 143 -1.36 43.30 2.83
C GLY A 143 -1.37 41.81 3.04
N LEU A 144 -1.84 41.38 4.21
CA LEU A 144 -2.02 39.99 4.63
C LEU A 144 -3.05 39.21 3.75
N THR A 145 -3.14 39.52 2.46
CA THR A 145 -4.04 38.93 1.46
C THR A 145 -3.31 37.80 0.76
N PHE A 146 -3.87 36.60 0.85
CA PHE A 146 -3.38 35.44 0.13
C PHE A 146 -3.56 35.62 -1.38
N ASP A 147 -2.51 35.34 -2.16
CA ASP A 147 -2.54 35.36 -3.63
C ASP A 147 -2.50 33.93 -4.20
N SER A 148 -1.41 33.20 -3.94
CA SER A 148 -1.17 31.87 -4.52
C SER A 148 0.04 31.21 -3.87
N ILE A 149 0.00 29.88 -3.66
CA ILE A 149 1.21 29.14 -3.26
C ILE A 149 2.32 29.28 -4.32
N ASN A 150 1.95 29.28 -5.60
CA ASN A 150 2.89 29.44 -6.71
C ASN A 150 2.89 30.87 -7.26
N ARG A 151 2.81 31.87 -6.38
CA ARG A 151 2.96 33.28 -6.78
C ARG A 151 4.29 33.49 -7.50
N ASN A 152 4.30 34.29 -8.56
CA ASN A 152 5.48 34.55 -9.40
C ASN A 152 6.14 33.27 -9.98
N ASN A 153 5.38 32.17 -10.05
CA ASN A 153 5.84 30.87 -10.54
C ASN A 153 7.07 30.29 -9.80
N ILE A 154 7.27 30.63 -8.52
CA ILE A 154 8.46 30.20 -7.76
C ILE A 154 8.62 28.67 -7.68
N LEU A 155 7.52 27.92 -7.62
CA LEU A 155 7.55 26.46 -7.58
C LEU A 155 7.76 25.85 -8.95
N GLY A 156 7.21 26.46 -10.00
CA GLY A 156 7.40 26.00 -11.38
C GLY A 156 8.82 26.22 -11.92
N LEU A 157 9.61 27.09 -11.29
CA LEU A 157 11.02 27.34 -11.65
C LEU A 157 12.00 26.32 -11.03
N LEU A 158 11.55 25.45 -10.14
CA LEU A 158 12.39 24.43 -9.51
C LEU A 158 12.60 23.23 -10.45
N THR A 159 13.76 22.57 -10.35
CA THR A 159 14.08 21.35 -11.11
C THR A 159 14.46 20.21 -10.16
N PRO A 160 13.75 19.06 -10.17
CA PRO A 160 12.45 18.85 -10.83
C PRO A 160 11.38 19.80 -10.26
N SER A 161 10.36 20.12 -11.06
CA SER A 161 9.26 20.99 -10.62
C SER A 161 8.27 20.17 -9.78
N PRO A 162 7.90 20.61 -8.57
CA PRO A 162 6.74 20.06 -7.88
C PRO A 162 5.41 20.50 -8.52
N TRP A 163 5.41 21.56 -9.33
CA TRP A 163 4.22 22.24 -9.84
C TRP A 163 3.79 21.70 -11.22
N ASP A 164 3.62 20.38 -11.33
CA ASP A 164 3.16 19.75 -12.56
C ASP A 164 1.66 19.44 -12.51
N ALA A 165 0.96 19.65 -13.63
CA ALA A 165 -0.46 19.30 -13.74
C ALA A 165 -0.72 17.84 -13.36
N GLY A 166 -1.77 17.64 -12.57
CA GLY A 166 -2.17 16.37 -12.00
C GLY A 166 -1.34 15.89 -10.82
N SER A 167 -0.46 16.72 -10.26
CA SER A 167 0.25 16.41 -9.02
C SER A 167 -0.64 16.61 -7.80
N LEU A 168 -0.55 15.70 -6.85
CA LEU A 168 -1.12 15.86 -5.52
C LEU A 168 -0.03 16.39 -4.59
N MET A 169 -0.31 17.51 -3.95
CA MET A 169 0.63 18.23 -3.11
C MET A 169 0.17 18.15 -1.65
N LEU A 170 1.07 17.70 -0.79
CA LEU A 170 0.93 17.79 0.65
C LEU A 170 1.78 18.96 1.15
N LEU A 171 1.12 19.92 1.79
CA LEU A 171 1.76 20.94 2.60
C LEU A 171 1.59 20.54 4.06
N TYR A 172 2.65 20.65 4.86
CA TYR A 172 2.56 20.35 6.28
C TYR A 172 3.56 21.16 7.10
N SER A 173 3.21 21.42 8.36
CA SER A 173 4.06 22.15 9.29
C SER A 173 5.34 21.38 9.59
N LYS A 174 6.45 22.08 9.80
CA LYS A 174 7.69 21.46 10.26
C LYS A 174 7.58 20.88 11.67
N TYR A 175 6.79 21.54 12.50
CA TYR A 175 6.59 21.19 13.91
C TYR A 175 5.24 20.52 14.09
N ALA A 176 5.24 19.41 14.81
CA ALA A 176 4.02 18.76 15.26
C ALA A 176 3.62 19.33 16.63
N VAL A 177 2.32 19.39 16.89
CA VAL A 177 1.75 19.96 18.11
C VAL A 177 0.85 18.91 18.75
N ARG A 178 0.91 18.79 20.07
CA ARG A 178 -0.01 17.96 20.84
C ARG A 178 -1.24 18.78 21.18
N ASP A 179 -2.38 18.11 21.28
CA ASP A 179 -3.58 18.72 21.81
C ASP A 179 -3.32 19.19 23.26
N ASP A 180 -3.89 20.33 23.61
CA ASP A 180 -3.80 20.88 24.97
C ASP A 180 -4.73 20.09 25.89
N SER A 181 -4.22 18.96 26.38
CA SER A 181 -4.95 18.02 27.24
C SER A 181 -4.17 17.70 28.52
N THR A 182 -4.91 17.31 29.56
CA THR A 182 -4.31 16.83 30.82
C THR A 182 -3.60 15.48 30.66
N LYS A 183 -3.67 14.86 29.48
CA LYS A 183 -3.09 13.56 29.11
C LYS A 183 -2.15 13.70 27.92
N TYR A 184 -1.39 14.79 27.91
CA TYR A 184 -0.47 15.13 26.82
C TYR A 184 0.51 14.00 26.50
N ASP A 185 0.85 13.13 27.47
CA ASP A 185 1.74 11.98 27.33
C ASP A 185 1.10 10.80 26.58
N LEU A 186 -0.23 10.71 26.56
CA LEU A 186 -1.00 9.66 25.90
C LEU A 186 -1.48 10.04 24.50
N GLU A 187 -1.41 11.32 24.13
CA GLU A 187 -1.86 11.83 22.84
C GLU A 187 -0.66 12.12 21.91
N PRO A 188 -0.59 11.50 20.72
CA PRO A 188 0.50 11.71 19.80
C PRO A 188 0.46 13.14 19.23
N PRO A 189 1.63 13.75 18.99
CA PRO A 189 1.70 15.05 18.32
C PRO A 189 1.22 14.93 16.86
N LYS A 190 0.44 15.90 16.39
CA LYS A 190 -0.09 15.98 15.02
C LYS A 190 0.54 17.13 14.24
N LEU A 191 0.76 16.91 12.94
CA LEU A 191 1.27 17.93 12.03
C LEU A 191 0.09 18.66 11.42
N VAL A 192 0.07 20.00 11.42
CA VAL A 192 -0.94 20.74 10.64
C VAL A 192 -0.64 20.54 9.16
N SER A 193 -1.66 20.18 8.37
CA SER A 193 -1.45 19.82 6.97
C SER A 193 -2.59 20.24 6.04
N TYR A 194 -2.26 20.34 4.75
CA TYR A 194 -3.17 20.62 3.64
C TYR A 194 -2.82 19.69 2.48
N LEU A 195 -3.82 19.08 1.88
CA LEU A 195 -3.67 18.18 0.74
C LEU A 195 -4.52 18.71 -0.42
N GLY A 196 -3.92 18.85 -1.60
CA GLY A 196 -4.67 19.32 -2.76
C GLY A 196 -4.03 19.00 -4.11
N TRP A 197 -4.89 18.86 -5.11
CA TRP A 197 -4.51 18.60 -6.49
C TRP A 197 -4.20 19.89 -7.24
N LEU A 198 -3.10 19.87 -7.98
CA LEU A 198 -2.86 20.83 -9.05
C LEU A 198 -3.57 20.36 -10.31
N ILE A 199 -4.68 21.01 -10.69
CA ILE A 199 -5.46 20.58 -11.87
C ILE A 199 -4.77 20.97 -13.18
N ASP A 200 -4.24 22.19 -13.23
CA ASP A 200 -3.55 22.77 -14.39
C ASP A 200 -2.29 23.51 -13.89
N VAL A 201 -1.21 23.52 -14.68
CA VAL A 201 0.03 24.26 -14.36
C VAL A 201 -0.20 25.76 -14.17
N ASN A 202 -1.20 26.32 -14.85
CA ASN A 202 -1.57 27.73 -14.77
C ASN A 202 -2.47 28.05 -13.57
N ASN A 203 -2.96 27.04 -12.84
CA ASN A 203 -3.75 27.28 -11.65
C ASN A 203 -2.90 27.95 -10.58
N LYS A 204 -3.50 28.93 -9.91
CA LYS A 204 -2.92 29.63 -8.76
C LYS A 204 -3.18 28.93 -7.43
N SER A 205 -4.08 27.96 -7.41
CA SER A 205 -4.49 27.25 -6.20
C SER A 205 -4.59 25.75 -6.44
N LEU A 206 -4.44 25.01 -5.35
CA LEU A 206 -4.64 23.58 -5.26
C LEU A 206 -6.11 23.32 -4.93
N LYS A 207 -6.73 22.38 -5.63
CA LYS A 207 -8.05 21.89 -5.29
C LYS A 207 -7.94 20.95 -4.09
N TYR A 208 -8.50 21.35 -2.94
CA TYR A 208 -8.50 20.53 -1.72
C TYR A 208 -8.96 19.10 -1.97
N GLU A 209 -8.24 18.15 -1.38
CA GLU A 209 -8.46 16.72 -1.55
C GLU A 209 -8.77 16.07 -0.19
N PRO A 210 -10.04 15.74 0.09
CA PRO A 210 -10.37 14.87 1.21
C PRO A 210 -10.07 13.42 0.85
N ILE A 211 -9.44 12.69 1.77
CA ILE A 211 -9.38 11.22 1.70
C ILE A 211 -10.63 10.69 2.38
N LYS A 212 -11.51 10.01 1.65
CA LYS A 212 -12.76 9.42 2.17
C LYS A 212 -12.93 8.00 1.67
N ASP A 213 -13.63 7.17 2.44
CA ASP A 213 -14.07 5.86 1.94
C ASP A 213 -15.20 6.01 0.91
N ASP A 214 -15.32 5.04 0.01
CA ASP A 214 -16.38 5.01 -1.00
C ASP A 214 -17.75 4.73 -0.36
N LYS A 215 -17.78 4.09 0.82
CA LYS A 215 -18.99 3.58 1.47
C LYS A 215 -19.49 4.45 2.64
N GLU A 216 -18.69 5.37 3.16
CA GLU A 216 -19.01 6.12 4.37
C GLU A 216 -18.61 7.60 4.26
N ALA A 217 -19.29 8.47 5.02
CA ALA A 217 -18.90 9.87 5.19
C ALA A 217 -17.70 10.05 6.15
N ILE A 218 -16.83 9.02 6.26
CA ILE A 218 -15.60 9.07 7.04
C ILE A 218 -14.49 9.67 6.18
N TYR A 219 -13.80 10.63 6.76
CA TYR A 219 -12.68 11.30 6.12
C TYR A 219 -11.42 10.91 6.89
N TYR A 220 -10.52 10.18 6.23
CA TYR A 220 -9.24 9.77 6.77
C TYR A 220 -8.17 10.86 6.71
N PHE A 221 -8.49 11.95 6.00
CA PHE A 221 -7.72 13.19 6.02
C PHE A 221 -8.69 14.36 6.14
N ARG A 222 -8.61 15.06 7.26
CA ARG A 222 -9.26 16.36 7.49
C ARG A 222 -8.20 17.25 8.09
N GLY A 223 -7.44 17.93 7.23
CA GLY A 223 -6.65 19.12 7.55
C GLY A 223 -6.51 19.39 9.05
N THR A 224 -5.43 18.87 9.60
CA THR A 224 -5.27 18.51 11.01
C THR A 224 -5.55 19.68 11.95
N LYS A 225 -6.32 19.41 13.01
CA LYS A 225 -6.62 20.36 14.09
C LYS A 225 -5.39 20.50 15.00
N PRO A 226 -4.85 21.71 15.22
CA PRO A 226 -3.82 21.91 16.25
C PRO A 226 -4.41 22.17 17.65
N VAL A 227 -5.72 22.44 17.78
CA VAL A 227 -6.34 22.81 19.07
C VAL A 227 -7.73 22.15 19.21
N PRO A 228 -7.98 21.36 20.28
CA PRO A 228 -9.28 20.79 20.57
C PRO A 228 -10.38 21.86 20.64
N GLY A 229 -11.55 21.57 20.07
CA GLY A 229 -12.71 22.48 20.12
C GLY A 229 -12.70 23.64 19.11
N THR A 230 -11.63 23.80 18.32
CA THR A 230 -11.62 24.76 17.21
C THR A 230 -11.92 24.03 15.89
N ASP A 231 -12.98 24.44 15.18
CA ASP A 231 -13.31 23.91 13.85
C ASP A 231 -12.45 24.63 12.79
N ILE A 232 -11.14 24.45 12.90
CA ILE A 232 -10.20 25.03 11.95
C ILE A 232 -10.01 24.01 10.83
N SER A 233 -11.00 23.91 9.95
CA SER A 233 -10.80 23.17 8.71
C SER A 233 -9.73 23.90 7.89
N THR A 234 -8.53 23.30 7.70
CA THR A 234 -7.53 23.79 6.72
C THR A 234 -7.94 23.36 5.31
N ASN A 235 -9.16 23.68 4.90
CA ASN A 235 -9.70 23.31 3.59
C ASN A 235 -9.34 24.30 2.47
N THR A 236 -8.60 25.36 2.81
CA THR A 236 -7.97 26.28 1.86
C THR A 236 -6.52 26.51 2.27
N GLU A 237 -5.70 26.92 1.30
CA GLU A 237 -4.28 27.17 1.50
C GLU A 237 -4.03 28.36 2.43
N ASP A 238 -4.80 29.44 2.29
CA ASP A 238 -4.75 30.61 3.20
C ASP A 238 -5.05 30.18 4.64
N LYS A 239 -6.11 29.40 4.86
CA LYS A 239 -6.43 28.87 6.19
C LYS A 239 -5.32 27.97 6.71
N PHE A 240 -4.75 27.11 5.88
CA PHE A 240 -3.60 26.30 6.29
C PHE A 240 -2.46 27.20 6.79
N PHE A 241 -2.02 28.19 6.00
CA PHE A 241 -0.90 29.05 6.37
C PHE A 241 -1.15 29.89 7.62
N ARG A 242 -2.38 30.37 7.83
CA ARG A 242 -2.75 31.13 9.04
C ARG A 242 -2.76 30.29 10.32
N ASN A 243 -2.87 28.97 10.19
CA ASN A 243 -3.00 28.05 11.32
C ASN A 243 -1.77 27.18 11.55
N ILE A 244 -0.65 27.50 10.88
CA ILE A 244 0.63 26.85 11.18
C ILE A 244 1.05 27.24 12.61
N PRO A 245 1.52 26.29 13.42
CA PRO A 245 2.05 26.58 14.74
C PRO A 245 3.18 27.61 14.69
N TYR A 246 3.09 28.64 15.53
CA TYR A 246 4.13 29.64 15.70
C TYR A 246 5.04 29.27 16.88
N LEU A 247 6.35 29.29 16.66
CA LEU A 247 7.36 29.15 17.69
C LEU A 247 8.24 30.40 17.66
N GLU A 248 8.31 31.11 18.78
CA GLU A 248 9.09 32.34 18.89
C GLU A 248 10.57 32.08 18.61
N GLY A 249 11.20 32.97 17.82
CA GLY A 249 12.61 32.87 17.45
C GLY A 249 12.94 31.86 16.35
N LEU A 250 11.96 31.11 15.82
CA LEU A 250 12.15 30.16 14.72
C LEU A 250 11.43 30.64 13.44
N PRO A 251 11.99 30.35 12.25
CA PRO A 251 11.32 30.68 11.00
C PRO A 251 10.04 29.85 10.84
N THR A 252 8.97 30.48 10.36
CA THR A 252 7.73 29.78 9.99
C THR A 252 7.95 29.12 8.63
N GLU A 253 8.35 27.86 8.65
CA GLU A 253 8.60 27.06 7.45
C GLU A 253 7.52 25.99 7.30
N VAL A 254 7.12 25.72 6.05
CA VAL A 254 6.33 24.54 5.71
C VAL A 254 7.11 23.63 4.79
N TYR A 255 6.83 22.34 4.91
CA TYR A 255 7.28 21.37 3.94
C TYR A 255 6.22 21.18 2.87
N LEU A 256 6.67 21.21 1.62
CA LEU A 256 5.89 20.91 0.44
C LEU A 256 6.44 19.63 -0.18
N SER A 257 5.56 18.65 -0.35
CA SER A 257 5.90 17.33 -0.88
C SER A 257 4.86 16.89 -1.91
N ARG A 258 5.33 16.27 -2.99
CA ARG A 258 4.45 15.62 -3.95
C ARG A 258 4.15 14.21 -3.44
N VAL A 259 2.87 13.89 -3.35
CA VAL A 259 2.39 12.63 -2.78
C VAL A 259 1.45 11.91 -3.74
N LYS A 260 1.11 10.67 -3.41
CA LYS A 260 0.08 9.85 -4.07
C LYS A 260 -0.77 9.22 -2.99
N ILE A 261 -2.09 9.14 -3.23
CA ILE A 261 -2.98 8.35 -2.38
C ILE A 261 -3.03 6.94 -2.96
N VAL A 262 -2.63 5.96 -2.15
CA VAL A 262 -2.73 4.54 -2.47
C VAL A 262 -3.81 3.91 -1.62
N ARG A 263 -4.58 3.01 -2.23
CA ARG A 263 -5.62 2.21 -1.59
C ARG A 263 -5.32 0.72 -1.76
N PHE A 264 -5.43 -0.03 -0.68
CA PHE A 264 -5.45 -1.49 -0.70
C PHE A 264 -6.83 -2.00 -0.30
N ARG A 265 -7.36 -2.97 -1.03
CA ARG A 265 -8.61 -3.66 -0.70
C ARG A 265 -8.61 -5.08 -1.26
N VAL A 266 -9.37 -5.97 -0.65
CA VAL A 266 -9.59 -7.34 -1.11
C VAL A 266 -10.93 -7.41 -1.82
N GLN A 267 -10.92 -7.86 -3.08
CA GLN A 267 -12.12 -8.15 -3.85
C GLN A 267 -12.34 -9.66 -3.89
N THR A 268 -13.58 -10.11 -3.64
CA THR A 268 -13.94 -11.52 -3.80
C THR A 268 -14.25 -11.79 -5.26
N ILE A 269 -13.61 -12.80 -5.83
CA ILE A 269 -13.85 -13.27 -7.20
C ILE A 269 -14.15 -14.76 -7.21
N LYS A 270 -14.90 -15.20 -8.22
CA LYS A 270 -15.28 -16.60 -8.41
C LYS A 270 -14.59 -17.16 -9.64
N GLU A 271 -13.85 -18.25 -9.47
CA GLU A 271 -13.24 -18.99 -10.56
C GLU A 271 -13.58 -20.47 -10.38
N LYS A 272 -14.14 -21.09 -11.43
CA LYS A 272 -14.52 -22.51 -11.42
C LYS A 272 -15.42 -22.91 -10.24
N GLY A 273 -16.28 -21.98 -9.80
CA GLY A 273 -17.23 -22.21 -8.71
C GLY A 273 -16.66 -22.01 -7.30
N ILE A 274 -15.40 -21.62 -7.16
CA ILE A 274 -14.74 -21.39 -5.88
C ILE A 274 -14.52 -19.89 -5.67
N LEU A 275 -14.86 -19.38 -4.49
CA LEU A 275 -14.61 -18.00 -4.10
C LEU A 275 -13.23 -17.83 -3.49
N TYR A 276 -12.51 -16.81 -3.93
CA TYR A 276 -11.21 -16.42 -3.38
C TYR A 276 -10.98 -14.91 -3.52
N GLY A 277 -10.08 -14.38 -2.69
CA GLY A 277 -9.81 -12.96 -2.65
C GLY A 277 -8.68 -12.59 -3.60
N LYS A 278 -8.83 -11.43 -4.22
CA LYS A 278 -7.82 -10.74 -5.02
C LYS A 278 -7.49 -9.42 -4.32
N VAL A 279 -6.22 -9.18 -4.03
CA VAL A 279 -5.77 -7.91 -3.47
C VAL A 279 -5.57 -6.91 -4.60
N LEU A 280 -6.25 -5.78 -4.49
CA LEU A 280 -6.15 -4.67 -5.41
C LEU A 280 -5.36 -3.53 -4.77
N ARG A 281 -4.46 -2.95 -5.55
CA ARG A 281 -3.76 -1.71 -5.26
C ARG A 281 -4.27 -0.63 -6.20
N GLY A 282 -4.94 0.38 -5.65
CA GLY A 282 -5.41 1.55 -6.37
C GLY A 282 -4.49 2.75 -6.14
N THR A 283 -4.19 3.50 -7.20
CA THR A 283 -3.64 4.87 -7.07
C THR A 283 -4.72 5.86 -7.45
N LYS A 284 -4.97 6.86 -6.61
CA LYS A 284 -5.97 7.90 -6.90
C LYS A 284 -5.48 8.84 -8.00
N ASN A 285 -6.39 9.22 -8.89
CA ASN A 285 -6.16 10.23 -9.92
C ASN A 285 -6.88 11.55 -9.56
N VAL A 286 -6.54 12.62 -10.28
CA VAL A 286 -7.13 13.97 -10.14
C VAL A 286 -8.67 13.98 -10.22
N GLY A 287 -9.24 13.10 -11.05
CA GLY A 287 -10.70 12.97 -11.20
C GLY A 287 -11.40 12.31 -10.01
N GLY A 288 -10.66 11.81 -9.03
CA GLY A 288 -11.18 11.08 -7.87
C GLY A 288 -11.16 9.55 -8.04
N ASP A 289 -11.10 9.06 -9.28
CA ASP A 289 -11.07 7.63 -9.58
C ASP A 289 -9.75 6.98 -9.16
N TYR A 290 -9.83 5.71 -8.79
CA TYR A 290 -8.67 4.88 -8.50
C TYR A 290 -8.33 4.02 -9.71
N ARG A 291 -7.09 4.12 -10.20
CA ARG A 291 -6.54 3.15 -11.14
C ARG A 291 -6.05 1.93 -10.36
N GLU A 292 -6.82 0.85 -10.40
CA GLU A 292 -6.55 -0.37 -9.64
C GLU A 292 -5.81 -1.42 -10.47
N ILE A 293 -4.85 -2.07 -9.82
CA ILE A 293 -4.15 -3.24 -10.34
C ILE A 293 -4.24 -4.38 -9.33
N ALA A 294 -4.40 -5.61 -9.83
CA ALA A 294 -4.32 -6.79 -8.99
C ALA A 294 -2.86 -7.09 -8.66
N ILE A 295 -2.55 -7.24 -7.37
CA ILE A 295 -1.19 -7.50 -6.90
C ILE A 295 -1.02 -8.86 -6.22
N ALA A 296 -2.12 -9.49 -5.79
CA ALA A 296 -2.13 -10.87 -5.30
C ALA A 296 -3.48 -11.53 -5.54
N ASP A 297 -3.46 -12.85 -5.65
CA ASP A 297 -4.64 -13.71 -5.82
C ASP A 297 -4.67 -14.80 -4.75
N LYS A 298 -5.86 -15.38 -4.53
CA LYS A 298 -6.11 -16.46 -3.57
C LYS A 298 -5.78 -16.05 -2.14
N VAL A 299 -6.20 -14.85 -1.79
CA VAL A 299 -5.99 -14.24 -0.47
C VAL A 299 -7.26 -14.36 0.35
N LYS A 300 -7.11 -14.81 1.60
CA LYS A 300 -8.19 -14.84 2.60
C LYS A 300 -8.22 -13.53 3.38
N LEU A 301 -7.07 -13.13 3.89
CA LEU A 301 -6.92 -11.88 4.63
C LEU A 301 -5.54 -11.26 4.42
N LEU A 302 -5.49 -9.93 4.49
CA LEU A 302 -4.28 -9.12 4.52
C LEU A 302 -4.29 -8.25 5.76
N LYS A 303 -3.29 -8.40 6.62
CA LYS A 303 -3.11 -7.59 7.83
C LYS A 303 -1.96 -6.61 7.67
N PHE A 304 -2.20 -5.36 8.07
CA PHE A 304 -1.18 -4.36 8.31
C PHE A 304 -1.02 -4.21 9.82
N GLN A 305 0.20 -4.33 10.32
CA GLN A 305 0.47 -4.32 11.75
C GLN A 305 1.58 -3.34 12.07
N ARG A 306 1.43 -2.57 13.16
CA ARG A 306 2.50 -1.81 13.79
C ARG A 306 2.67 -2.33 15.20
N SER A 307 3.87 -2.78 15.52
CA SER A 307 4.19 -3.28 16.86
C SER A 307 4.29 -2.14 17.89
N ASN A 308 4.63 -0.93 17.44
CA ASN A 308 4.73 0.24 18.31
C ASN A 308 4.45 1.51 17.51
N ILE A 309 3.56 2.37 18.00
CA ILE A 309 3.28 3.68 17.40
C ILE A 309 4.45 4.66 17.47
N SER A 310 5.47 4.43 18.30
CA SER A 310 6.72 5.20 18.28
C SER A 310 7.66 4.83 17.14
N THR A 311 7.36 3.76 16.37
CA THR A 311 8.12 3.42 15.17
C THR A 311 7.23 3.52 13.94
N PRO A 312 7.71 4.08 12.82
CA PRO A 312 6.92 4.16 11.59
C PRO A 312 6.87 2.82 10.83
N GLN A 313 7.36 1.73 11.43
CA GLN A 313 7.48 0.44 10.77
C GLN A 313 6.14 -0.27 10.74
N ILE A 314 5.67 -0.59 9.53
CA ILE A 314 4.47 -1.39 9.30
C ILE A 314 4.91 -2.74 8.74
N THR A 315 4.47 -3.81 9.38
CA THR A 315 4.62 -5.18 8.89
C THR A 315 3.34 -5.61 8.20
N ILE A 316 3.47 -6.58 7.29
CA ILE A 316 2.33 -7.16 6.57
C ILE A 316 2.28 -8.66 6.78
N ASN A 317 1.07 -9.18 6.95
CA ASN A 317 0.82 -10.60 6.98
C ASN A 317 -0.29 -10.94 5.97
N LEU A 318 0.06 -11.77 4.99
CA LEU A 318 -0.86 -12.25 3.97
C LEU A 318 -1.18 -13.72 4.23
N GLN A 319 -2.45 -14.02 4.48
CA GLN A 319 -2.93 -15.39 4.54
C GLN A 319 -3.55 -15.78 3.20
N SER A 320 -3.00 -16.81 2.58
CA SER A 320 -3.56 -17.40 1.36
C SER A 320 -4.57 -18.50 1.69
N CYS A 321 -5.47 -18.75 0.74
CA CYS A 321 -6.39 -19.88 0.77
C CYS A 321 -5.63 -21.21 0.74
N ASP A 322 -5.90 -22.11 1.69
CA ASP A 322 -5.30 -23.45 1.66
C ASP A 322 -5.98 -24.32 0.59
N LYS A 323 -5.20 -25.19 -0.06
CA LYS A 323 -5.68 -26.03 -1.17
C LYS A 323 -6.74 -27.03 -0.69
N LYS A 324 -6.62 -27.51 0.55
CA LYS A 324 -7.60 -28.41 1.17
C LYS A 324 -8.95 -27.74 1.44
N GLU A 325 -8.95 -26.50 1.93
CA GLU A 325 -10.21 -25.76 2.16
C GLU A 325 -10.95 -25.46 0.84
N LEU A 326 -10.20 -25.13 -0.21
CA LEU A 326 -10.75 -24.86 -1.55
C LEU A 326 -11.42 -26.11 -2.15
N GLU A 327 -10.85 -27.30 -1.93
CA GLU A 327 -11.37 -28.57 -2.46
C GLU A 327 -12.58 -29.08 -1.67
N GLU A 328 -12.63 -28.88 -0.35
CA GLU A 328 -13.71 -29.40 0.51
C GLU A 328 -14.92 -28.47 0.63
N LYS A 329 -14.70 -27.16 0.79
CA LYS A 329 -15.77 -26.20 1.11
C LYS A 329 -16.23 -25.36 -0.07
N ARG A 330 -15.49 -25.39 -1.20
CA ARG A 330 -15.65 -24.47 -2.35
C ARG A 330 -15.65 -22.98 -1.96
N LEU A 331 -15.18 -22.66 -0.76
CA LEU A 331 -15.04 -21.30 -0.22
C LEU A 331 -13.76 -21.20 0.59
N CYS A 332 -13.07 -20.07 0.43
CA CYS A 332 -11.93 -19.66 1.23
C CYS A 332 -12.38 -18.66 2.30
N LEU A 333 -13.22 -19.09 3.25
CA LEU A 333 -13.62 -18.28 4.40
C LEU A 333 -12.65 -18.43 5.55
#